data_AF-A0A1B2Z8T2-F1
#
_entry.id   AF-A0A1B2Z8T2-F1
#
_cell.length_a   1.000
_cell.length_b   1.000
_cell.length_c   1.000
_cell.angle_alpha   90.00
_cell.angle_beta   90.00
_cell.angle_gamma   90.00
#
_symmetry.space_group_name_H-M   'P 1'
#
loop_
_entity.id
_entity.type
_entity.pdbx_description
1 polymer ?
#
loop_
_entity_poly.entity_id
_entity_poly.type
_entity_poly.pdbx_seq_one_letter_code
_entity_poly.pdbx_strand_id
1 'polypeptide(L)'
;RYLTDYVEKSYLLTLTHTFHPYWSVYVENQGVFSELHNDFIFRTGIAYLLTDYIQIEGSLGVNTQTKPSSTFVNLGVSYRLNFHKDFTSAEEINFEKQKNEEKGLKKLMKKDSKQEKKRNRKAKRK
;
A
#
# COMPACT_ATOMS: atom_id res chain seq x y z
N ARG A 1 41.12 -13.51 3.26
CA ARG A 1 40.62 -13.02 4.56
C ARG A 1 40.25 -11.56 4.37
N TYR A 2 38.97 -11.23 4.21
CA TYR A 2 38.51 -9.85 4.02
C TYR A 2 38.08 -9.27 5.37
N LEU A 3 39.04 -9.05 6.25
CA LEU A 3 38.81 -8.13 7.35
C LEU A 3 39.80 -6.99 7.15
N THR A 4 39.24 -5.83 6.80
CA THR A 4 39.93 -4.55 6.92
C THR A 4 40.37 -4.38 8.38
N ASP A 5 41.60 -3.92 8.60
CA ASP A 5 42.11 -3.64 9.96
C ASP A 5 41.43 -2.41 10.60
N TYR A 6 40.62 -1.68 9.82
CA TYR A 6 39.88 -0.51 10.26
C TYR A 6 38.45 -0.87 10.65
N VAL A 7 38.10 -0.58 11.91
CA VAL A 7 36.75 -0.79 12.45
C VAL A 7 35.84 0.36 12.00
N GLU A 8 34.74 0.02 11.31
CA GLU A 8 33.67 0.95 10.97
C GLU A 8 32.42 0.66 11.84
N LYS A 9 31.89 1.69 12.48
CA LYS A 9 30.65 1.67 13.25
C LYS A 9 29.69 2.68 12.65
N SER A 10 28.49 2.25 12.29
CA SER A 10 27.46 3.13 11.77
C SER A 10 26.20 3.08 12.62
N TYR A 11 25.45 4.18 12.61
CA TYR A 11 24.09 4.25 13.12
C TYR A 11 23.19 4.90 12.09
N LEU A 12 21.91 4.53 12.12
CA LEU A 12 20.85 5.15 11.33
C LEU A 12 19.65 5.37 12.25
N LEU A 13 19.21 6.62 12.36
CA LEU A 13 18.01 7.02 13.07
C LEU A 13 17.01 7.52 12.03
N THR A 14 15.87 6.83 11.93
CA THR A 14 14.80 7.17 11.00
C THR A 14 13.56 7.53 11.79
N LEU A 15 13.03 8.72 11.55
CA LEU A 15 11.75 9.19 12.04
C LEU A 15 10.80 9.36 10.86
N THR A 16 9.80 8.50 10.77
CA THR A 16 8.77 8.55 9.73
C THR A 16 7.43 8.89 10.36
N HIS A 17 6.73 9.87 9.79
CA HIS A 17 5.41 10.28 10.24
C HIS A 17 4.43 10.37 9.06
N THR A 18 3.28 9.74 9.23
CA THR A 18 2.19 9.74 8.25
C THR A 18 1.08 10.65 8.75
N PHE A 19 0.96 11.83 8.14
CA PHE A 19 -0.05 12.83 8.51
C PHE A 19 -1.36 12.63 7.76
N HIS A 20 -1.33 11.96 6.60
CA HIS A 20 -2.51 11.64 5.81
C HIS A 20 -2.37 10.25 5.19
N PRO A 21 -3.46 9.51 4.90
CA PRO A 21 -3.35 8.17 4.28
C PRO A 21 -2.52 8.13 2.99
N TYR A 22 -2.44 9.27 2.28
CA TYR A 22 -1.68 9.39 1.04
C TYR A 22 -0.30 10.01 1.19
N TRP A 23 0.01 10.65 2.31
CA TRP A 23 1.25 11.42 2.45
C TRP A 23 1.98 11.04 3.74
N SER A 24 3.26 10.73 3.57
CA SER A 24 4.19 10.55 4.67
C SER A 24 5.45 11.37 4.46
N VAL A 25 6.09 11.72 5.57
CA VAL A 25 7.35 12.45 5.63
C VAL A 25 8.31 11.64 6.49
N TYR A 26 9.58 11.67 6.14
CA TYR A 26 10.62 11.08 6.94
C TYR A 26 11.82 12.02 7.10
N VAL A 27 12.49 11.84 8.22
CA VAL A 27 13.77 12.46 8.54
C VAL A 27 14.70 11.34 8.99
N GLU A 28 15.87 11.31 8.40
CA GLU A 28 16.89 10.30 8.59
C GLU A 28 18.20 10.95 8.97
N ASN A 29 18.84 10.37 9.97
CA ASN A 29 20.17 10.75 10.38
C ASN A 29 21.06 9.54 10.49
N GLN A 30 22.09 9.48 9.66
CA GLN A 30 23.06 8.42 9.62
C GLN A 30 24.43 8.97 10.00
N GLY A 31 25.11 8.32 10.93
CA GLY A 31 26.52 8.59 11.20
C GLY A 31 27.34 7.33 10.97
N VAL A 32 28.45 7.48 10.26
CA VAL A 32 29.41 6.42 10.00
C VAL A 32 30.72 6.86 10.62
N PHE A 33 31.20 6.11 11.60
CA PHE A 33 32.44 6.35 12.32
C PHE A 33 33.45 5.27 11.96
N SER A 34 34.57 5.66 11.38
CA SER A 34 35.70 4.78 11.10
C SER A 34 36.98 5.48 11.56
N GLU A 35 38.03 4.71 11.81
CA GLU A 35 39.35 5.27 12.18
C GLU A 35 39.93 6.20 11.10
N LEU A 36 39.49 6.03 9.85
CA LEU A 36 39.95 6.80 8.69
C LEU A 36 39.03 7.99 8.34
N HIS A 37 37.74 7.92 8.67
CA HIS A 37 36.73 8.88 8.24
C HIS A 37 35.48 8.84 9.11
N ASN A 38 34.93 10.02 9.42
CA ASN A 38 33.66 10.19 10.11
C ASN A 38 32.71 10.95 9.20
N ASP A 39 31.67 10.27 8.73
CA ASP A 39 30.68 10.83 7.82
C ASP A 39 29.36 10.95 8.53
N PHE A 40 28.67 12.07 8.32
CA PHE A 40 27.34 12.28 8.86
C PHE A 40 26.41 12.70 7.73
N ILE A 41 25.41 11.87 7.49
CA ILE A 41 24.43 12.02 6.42
C ILE A 41 23.10 12.38 7.06
N PHE A 42 22.56 13.51 6.65
CA PHE A 42 21.21 13.90 6.98
C PHE A 42 20.34 13.79 5.73
N ARG A 43 19.22 13.10 5.82
CA ARG A 43 18.27 12.94 4.71
C ARG A 43 16.87 13.26 5.20
N THR A 44 16.10 13.92 4.35
CA THR A 44 14.68 14.14 4.59
C THR A 44 13.93 13.88 3.30
N GLY A 45 12.74 13.30 3.39
CA GLY A 45 11.95 13.00 2.22
C GLY A 45 10.48 12.99 2.50
N ILE A 46 9.73 13.02 1.40
CA ILE A 46 8.29 12.86 1.37
C ILE A 46 7.95 11.68 0.49
N ALA A 47 6.94 10.92 0.86
CA ALA A 47 6.38 9.87 0.05
C ALA A 47 4.87 10.11 -0.13
N TYR A 48 4.42 9.92 -1.36
CA TYR A 48 3.05 10.10 -1.78
C TYR A 48 2.51 8.81 -2.42
N LEU A 49 1.38 8.32 -1.91
CA LEU A 49 0.67 7.16 -2.41
C LEU A 49 -0.30 7.63 -3.51
N LEU A 50 0.01 7.36 -4.79
CA LEU A 50 -0.85 7.70 -5.93
C LEU A 50 -2.09 6.80 -5.99
N THR A 51 -1.86 5.53 -5.76
CA THR A 51 -2.83 4.43 -5.79
C THR A 51 -2.42 3.46 -4.69
N ASP A 52 -3.30 2.58 -4.22
CA ASP A 52 -3.01 1.57 -3.19
C ASP A 52 -1.77 0.69 -3.47
N TYR A 53 -1.28 0.71 -4.71
CA TYR A 53 -0.13 -0.04 -5.18
C TYR A 53 1.05 0.82 -5.66
N ILE A 54 0.89 2.12 -5.90
CA ILE A 54 1.95 2.97 -6.47
C ILE A 54 2.33 4.05 -5.46
N GLN A 55 3.60 4.09 -5.07
CA GLN A 55 4.15 5.14 -4.22
C GLN A 55 5.24 5.88 -4.97
N ILE A 56 5.23 7.20 -4.88
CA ILE A 56 6.29 8.08 -5.38
C ILE A 56 6.96 8.68 -4.15
N GLU A 57 8.28 8.61 -4.11
CA GLU A 57 9.07 9.22 -3.06
C GLU A 57 10.06 10.24 -3.64
N GLY A 58 10.28 11.30 -2.89
CA GLY A 58 11.31 12.28 -3.16
C GLY A 58 12.09 12.55 -1.89
N SER A 59 13.42 12.54 -1.98
CA SER A 59 14.28 12.81 -0.84
C SER A 59 15.44 13.72 -1.19
N LEU A 60 15.84 14.49 -0.19
CA LEU A 60 16.93 15.43 -0.22
C LEU A 60 17.86 15.04 0.91
N GLY A 61 19.16 15.01 0.66
CA GLY A 61 20.12 14.76 1.71
C GLY A 61 21.42 15.48 1.51
N VAL A 62 22.12 15.65 2.63
CA VAL A 62 23.42 16.30 2.73
C VAL A 62 24.35 15.37 3.47
N ASN A 63 25.58 15.22 2.96
CA ASN A 63 26.65 14.52 3.65
C ASN A 63 27.69 15.54 4.10
N THR A 64 27.98 15.56 5.40
CA THR A 64 29.07 16.35 5.97
C THR A 64 30.35 15.51 5.99
N GLN A 65 30.98 15.37 4.82
CA GLN A 65 32.33 14.82 4.73
C GLN A 65 33.32 15.95 5.04
N THR A 66 34.43 15.66 5.73
CA THR A 66 35.41 16.63 6.25
C THR A 66 36.10 17.52 5.19
N LYS A 67 35.75 17.36 3.90
CA LYS A 67 35.87 18.28 2.74
C LYS A 67 35.54 17.46 1.48
N PRO A 68 34.55 17.77 0.62
CA PRO A 68 33.48 18.77 0.67
C PRO A 68 32.12 18.17 1.08
N SER A 69 31.17 19.02 1.47
CA SER A 69 29.78 18.59 1.70
C SER A 69 29.07 18.32 0.38
N SER A 70 28.52 17.11 0.20
CA SER A 70 27.74 16.74 -0.99
C SER A 70 26.25 16.78 -0.68
N THR A 71 25.49 17.50 -1.50
CA THR A 71 24.03 17.48 -1.49
C THR A 71 23.53 16.58 -2.60
N PHE A 72 22.54 15.74 -2.32
CA PHE A 72 21.95 14.85 -3.29
C PHE A 72 20.42 14.92 -3.23
N VAL A 73 19.80 14.67 -4.37
CA VAL A 73 18.35 14.56 -4.54
C VAL A 73 18.08 13.16 -5.08
N ASN A 74 17.12 12.46 -4.49
CA ASN A 74 16.65 11.17 -4.99
C ASN A 74 15.16 11.28 -5.30
N LEU A 75 14.77 10.62 -6.37
CA LEU A 75 13.37 10.41 -6.73
C LEU A 75 13.20 8.90 -6.96
N GLY A 76 12.19 8.32 -6.34
CA GLY A 76 11.90 6.90 -6.39
C GLY A 76 10.43 6.67 -6.71
N VAL A 77 10.15 5.56 -7.41
CA VAL A 77 8.80 5.04 -7.59
C VAL A 77 8.82 3.59 -7.17
N SER A 78 7.88 3.19 -6.32
CA SER A 78 7.71 1.81 -5.90
C SER A 78 6.32 1.31 -6.29
N TYR A 79 6.26 0.06 -6.72
CA TYR A 79 5.03 -0.63 -7.05
C TYR A 79 4.87 -1.86 -6.15
N ARG A 80 3.81 -1.89 -5.35
CA ARG A 80 3.47 -2.99 -4.46
C ARG A 80 2.75 -4.09 -5.24
N LEU A 81 3.46 -5.17 -5.49
CA LEU A 81 2.89 -6.40 -6.03
C LEU A 81 2.15 -7.17 -4.93
N ASN A 82 0.84 -6.95 -4.82
CA ASN A 82 0.00 -7.74 -3.93
C ASN A 82 -0.34 -9.08 -4.59
N PHE A 83 0.43 -10.12 -4.25
CA PHE A 83 0.13 -11.52 -4.56
C PHE A 83 -0.69 -12.22 -3.46
N HIS A 84 -1.32 -11.45 -2.58
CA HIS A 84 -2.22 -12.01 -1.58
C HIS A 84 -3.55 -12.36 -2.24
N LYS A 85 -3.92 -13.64 -2.19
CA LYS A 85 -5.33 -14.02 -2.22
C LYS A 85 -5.88 -13.61 -0.87
N ASP A 86 -6.69 -12.56 -0.82
CA ASP A 86 -7.41 -12.21 0.40
C ASP A 86 -8.10 -13.47 0.93
N PHE A 87 -7.81 -13.83 2.18
CA PHE A 87 -8.45 -14.97 2.82
C PHE A 87 -9.89 -14.58 3.08
N THR A 88 -10.77 -14.85 2.12
CA THR A 88 -12.20 -14.67 2.31
C THR A 88 -12.62 -15.67 3.39
N SER A 89 -13.06 -15.18 4.54
CA SER A 89 -13.61 -16.02 5.60
C SER A 89 -14.70 -16.92 5.02
N ALA A 90 -14.81 -18.16 5.50
CA ALA A 90 -15.90 -19.05 5.12
C ALA A 90 -17.28 -18.39 5.34
N GLU A 91 -17.39 -17.49 6.32
CA GLU A 91 -18.60 -16.71 6.59
C GLU A 91 -18.93 -15.72 5.47
N GLU A 92 -17.92 -15.05 4.91
CA GLU A 92 -18.10 -14.07 3.84
C GLU A 92 -18.43 -14.76 2.50
N ILE A 93 -17.84 -15.92 2.23
CA ILE A 93 -18.22 -16.79 1.10
C ILE A 93 -19.67 -17.28 1.24
N ASN A 94 -20.08 -17.68 2.44
CA ASN A 94 -21.45 -18.13 2.70
C ASN A 94 -22.46 -16.98 2.60
N PHE A 95 -22.11 -15.78 3.06
CA PHE A 95 -22.94 -14.59 2.94
C PHE A 95 -23.15 -14.17 1.48
N GLU A 96 -22.08 -14.17 0.67
CA GLU A 96 -22.14 -13.93 -0.78
C GLU A 96 -23.04 -14.95 -1.49
N LYS A 97 -22.91 -16.24 -1.15
CA LYS A 97 -23.76 -17.31 -1.69
C LYS A 97 -25.23 -17.12 -1.33
N GLN A 98 -25.55 -16.90 -0.05
CA GLN A 98 -26.92 -16.67 0.40
C GLN A 98 -27.54 -15.44 -0.28
N LYS A 99 -26.78 -14.35 -0.40
CA LYS A 99 -27.23 -13.13 -1.08
C LYS A 99 -27.53 -13.37 -2.57
N ASN A 100 -26.73 -14.21 -3.23
CA ASN A 100 -26.97 -14.57 -4.63
C ASN A 100 -28.15 -15.53 -4.80
N GLU A 101 -28.33 -16.51 -3.91
CA GLU A 101 -29.49 -17.39 -3.88
C GLU A 101 -30.79 -16.60 -3.62
N GLU A 102 -30.78 -15.67 -2.66
CA GLU A 102 -31.93 -14.81 -2.36
C GLU A 102 -32.31 -13.92 -3.55
N LYS A 103 -31.31 -13.37 -4.26
CA LYS A 103 -31.54 -12.64 -5.52
C LYS A 103 -32.12 -13.56 -6.61
N GLY A 104 -31.69 -14.82 -6.67
CA GLY A 104 -32.22 -15.84 -7.57
C GLY A 104 -33.69 -16.15 -7.30
N LEU A 105 -34.04 -16.44 -6.04
CA LEU A 105 -35.42 -16.68 -5.61
C LEU A 105 -36.32 -15.47 -5.87
N LYS A 106 -35.87 -14.25 -5.55
CA LYS A 106 -36.64 -13.02 -5.82
C LYS A 106 -36.93 -12.84 -7.31
N LYS A 107 -36.02 -13.24 -8.20
CA LYS A 107 -36.25 -13.20 -9.66
C LYS A 107 -37.27 -14.25 -10.10
N LEU A 108 -37.21 -15.47 -9.55
CA LEU A 108 -38.16 -16.54 -9.83
C LEU A 108 -39.58 -16.16 -9.38
N MET A 109 -39.75 -15.72 -8.14
CA MET A 109 -41.05 -15.27 -7.61
C MET A 109 -41.66 -14.11 -8.43
N LYS A 110 -40.82 -13.18 -8.90
CA LYS A 110 -41.26 -12.10 -9.81
C LYS A 110 -41.69 -12.63 -11.19
N LYS A 111 -41.11 -13.72 -11.67
CA LYS A 111 -41.47 -14.35 -12.94
C LYS A 111 -42.78 -15.14 -12.80
N ASP A 112 -42.92 -15.91 -11.73
CA ASP A 112 -44.12 -16.69 -11.43
C ASP A 112 -45.33 -15.80 -11.21
N SER A 113 -45.20 -14.74 -10.40
CA SER A 113 -46.29 -13.77 -10.21
C SER A 113 -46.70 -13.05 -11.51
N LYS A 114 -45.75 -12.78 -12.42
CA LYS A 114 -46.06 -12.25 -13.75
C LYS A 114 -46.80 -13.27 -14.63
N GLN A 115 -46.41 -14.54 -14.56
CA GLN A 115 -47.02 -15.62 -15.32
C GLN A 115 -48.43 -15.93 -14.81
N GLU A 116 -48.63 -15.90 -13.50
CA GLU A 116 -49.93 -16.06 -12.85
C GLU A 116 -50.88 -14.92 -13.16
N LYS A 117 -50.42 -13.65 -13.12
CA LYS A 117 -51.20 -12.49 -13.59
C LYS A 117 -51.63 -12.63 -15.04
N LYS A 118 -50.77 -13.16 -15.92
CA LYS A 118 -51.11 -13.44 -17.33
C LYS A 118 -52.15 -14.56 -17.46
N ARG A 119 -52.05 -15.63 -16.66
CA ARG A 119 -53.04 -16.72 -16.62
C ARG A 119 -54.41 -16.22 -16.14
N ASN A 120 -54.47 -15.46 -15.05
CA ASN A 120 -55.72 -14.90 -14.52
C ASN A 120 -56.41 -13.93 -15.50
N ARG A 121 -55.63 -13.12 -16.24
CA ARG A 121 -56.19 -12.26 -17.30
C ARG A 121 -56.80 -13.06 -18.46
N LYS A 122 -56.21 -14.22 -18.81
CA LYS A 122 -56.77 -15.09 -19.85
C LYS A 122 -58.02 -15.83 -19.37
N ALA A 123 -58.04 -16.26 -18.11
CA ALA A 123 -59.19 -16.93 -17.51
C ALA A 123 -60.42 -16.01 -17.40
N LYS A 124 -60.23 -14.71 -17.08
CA LYS A 124 -61.32 -13.71 -17.04
C LYS A 124 -61.86 -13.28 -18.43
N ARG A 125 -61.22 -13.70 -19.52
CA ARG A 125 -61.63 -13.39 -20.90
C ARG A 125 -62.43 -14.52 -21.56
N LYS A 126 -62.49 -15.69 -20.92
CA LYS A 126 -63.47 -16.74 -21.22
C LYS A 126 -64.69 -16.53 -20.33
#